data_AF-A0A971H547-F1
#
_entry.id   AF-A0A971H547-F1
#
_cell.length_a   1.000
_cell.length_b   1.000
_cell.length_c   1.000
_cell.angle_alpha   90.00
_cell.angle_beta   90.00
_cell.angle_gamma   90.00
#
_symmetry.space_group_name_H-M   'P 1'
#
loop_
_entity.id
_entity.type
_entity.pdbx_description
1 polymer ?
#
loop_
_entity_poly.entity_id
_entity_poly.type
_entity_poly.pdbx_seq_one_letter_code
_entity_poly.pdbx_strand_id
1 'polypeptide(L)' 'MSNITREAALSLYQRYNKAQHLLRHSLSVESVMRRFALELGEDADYWGIVGLLHDIDYELYPEEHLIHAPAMLREA' A
#
# COMPACT_ATOMS: atom_id res chain seq x y z
N MET A 1 -8.47 -13.87 8.92
CA MET A 1 -8.41 -12.41 8.77
C MET A 1 -9.02 -12.09 7.42
N SER A 2 -9.99 -11.19 7.34
CA SER A 2 -10.55 -10.78 6.05
C SER A 2 -9.49 -9.93 5.38
N ASN A 3 -8.77 -10.48 4.40
CA ASN A 3 -7.80 -9.71 3.63
C ASN A 3 -8.57 -8.75 2.71
N ILE A 4 -8.28 -7.46 2.82
CA ILE A 4 -8.74 -6.45 1.85
C ILE A 4 -8.42 -6.91 0.43
N THR A 5 -9.31 -6.66 -0.54
CA THR A 5 -8.98 -6.92 -1.94
C THR A 5 -8.00 -5.88 -2.47
N ARG A 6 -7.21 -6.23 -3.49
CA ARG A 6 -6.29 -5.27 -4.12
C ARG A 6 -7.02 -4.02 -4.63
N GLU A 7 -8.23 -4.16 -5.15
CA GLU A 7 -9.05 -3.06 -5.65
C GLU A 7 -9.52 -2.13 -4.52
N ALA A 8 -9.90 -2.69 -3.37
CA ALA A 8 -10.25 -1.93 -2.19
C ALA A 8 -9.02 -1.20 -1.63
N ALA A 9 -7.85 -1.86 -1.59
CA ALA A 9 -6.59 -1.25 -1.17
C ALA A 9 -6.19 -0.09 -2.10
N LEU A 10 -6.32 -0.26 -3.41
CA LEU A 10 -6.06 0.82 -4.37
C LEU A 10 -7.03 1.99 -4.20
N SER A 11 -8.31 1.70 -3.96
CA SER A 11 -9.33 2.73 -3.71
C SER A 11 -9.06 3.50 -2.42
N LEU A 12 -8.59 2.81 -1.37
CA LEU A 12 -8.17 3.40 -0.11
C LEU A 12 -6.93 4.28 -0.31
N TYR A 13 -5.90 3.78 -0.99
CA TYR A 13 -4.69 4.54 -1.33
C TYR A 13 -5.01 5.83 -2.08
N GLN A 14 -5.84 5.72 -3.14
CA GLN A 14 -6.26 6.86 -3.95
C GLN A 14 -7.13 7.86 -3.20
N ARG A 15 -7.67 7.50 -2.02
CA ARG A 15 -8.40 8.44 -1.17
C ARG A 15 -7.45 9.50 -0.58
N TYR A 16 -6.28 9.08 -0.10
CA TYR A 16 -5.31 9.94 0.60
C TYR A 16 -4.20 10.45 -0.33
N ASN A 17 -3.84 9.68 -1.37
CA ASN A 17 -2.80 10.05 -2.33
C ASN A 17 -3.40 10.35 -3.71
N LYS A 18 -3.25 11.58 -4.20
CA LYS A 18 -3.75 12.06 -5.49
C LYS A 18 -2.63 12.26 -6.51
N ALA A 19 -1.40 12.44 -6.04
CA ALA A 19 -0.28 12.71 -6.91
C ALA A 19 0.11 11.46 -7.73
N GLN A 20 0.13 11.60 -9.06
CA GLN A 20 0.42 10.46 -9.95
C GLN A 20 1.81 9.85 -9.73
N HIS A 21 2.80 10.65 -9.31
CA HIS A 21 4.15 10.14 -9.06
C HIS A 21 4.19 9.24 -7.82
N LEU A 22 3.42 9.55 -6.78
CA LEU A 22 3.28 8.69 -5.60
C LEU A 22 2.58 7.38 -5.96
N LEU A 23 1.49 7.43 -6.75
CA LEU A 23 0.85 6.21 -7.24
C LEU A 23 1.81 5.31 -8.03
N ARG A 24 2.62 5.88 -8.93
CA ARG A 24 3.63 5.11 -9.69
C ARG A 24 4.68 4.48 -8.77
N HIS A 25 5.11 5.19 -7.73
CA HIS A 25 6.02 4.67 -6.70
C HIS A 25 5.39 3.46 -6.00
N SER A 26 4.19 3.60 -5.42
CA SER A 26 3.52 2.51 -4.70
C SER A 26 3.21 1.30 -5.58
N LEU A 27 2.83 1.49 -6.85
CA LEU A 27 2.64 0.38 -7.80
C LEU A 27 3.95 -0.35 -8.13
N SER A 28 5.07 0.38 -8.14
CA SER A 28 6.39 -0.20 -8.36
C SER A 28 6.82 -1.03 -7.15
N VAL A 29 6.60 -0.52 -5.93
CA VAL A 29 6.85 -1.26 -4.68
C VAL A 29 5.94 -2.49 -4.56
N GLU A 30 4.64 -2.36 -4.85
CA GLU A 30 3.72 -3.50 -4.97
C GLU A 30 4.30 -4.59 -5.89
N SER A 31 4.74 -4.23 -7.10
CA SER A 31 5.26 -5.18 -8.07
C SER A 31 6.52 -5.91 -7.56
N VAL A 32 7.43 -5.19 -6.90
CA VAL A 32 8.64 -5.75 -6.28
C VAL A 32 8.29 -6.70 -5.14
N MET A 33 7.37 -6.30 -4.25
CA MET A 33 6.92 -7.12 -3.12
C MET A 33 6.25 -8.42 -3.59
N ARG A 34 5.38 -8.34 -4.60
CA ARG A 34 4.78 -9.52 -5.24
C ARG A 34 5.84 -10.46 -5.78
N ARG A 35 6.86 -9.92 -6.46
CA ARG A 35 7.94 -10.72 -7.03
C ARG A 35 8.72 -11.48 -5.97
N PHE A 36 9.14 -10.81 -4.90
CA PHE A 36 9.87 -11.46 -3.82
C PHE A 36 9.01 -12.45 -3.05
N ALA A 37 7.73 -12.17 -2.82
CA ALA A 37 6.83 -13.11 -2.19
C ALA A 37 6.75 -14.43 -2.98
N LEU A 38 6.62 -14.36 -4.31
CA LEU A 38 6.63 -15.55 -5.15
C LEU A 38 7.96 -16.32 -5.08
N GLU A 39 9.10 -15.62 -5.08
CA GLU A 39 10.44 -16.25 -4.99
C GLU A 39 10.68 -16.92 -3.62
N LEU A 40 10.06 -16.40 -2.56
CA LEU A 40 10.18 -16.90 -1.20
C LEU A 40 9.09 -17.89 -0.81
N GLY A 41 8.09 -18.15 -1.67
CA GLY A 41 6.98 -19.05 -1.38
C GLY A 41 5.91 -18.46 -0.44
N GLU A 42 5.83 -17.13 -0.38
CA GLU A 42 4.90 -16.35 0.44
C GLU A 42 3.65 -15.92 -0.35
N ASP A 43 2.64 -15.39 0.35
CA ASP A 43 1.41 -14.85 -0.28
C ASP A 43 1.70 -13.54 -1.04
N ALA A 44 1.75 -13.64 -2.37
CA ALA A 44 2.01 -12.50 -3.24
C ALA A 44 0.91 -11.42 -3.20
N ASP A 45 -0.35 -11.78 -2.97
CA ASP A 45 -1.43 -10.81 -2.90
C ASP A 45 -1.35 -10.01 -1.60
N TYR A 46 -1.10 -10.70 -0.48
CA TYR A 46 -0.83 -10.04 0.80
C TYR A 46 0.35 -9.07 0.71
N TRP A 47 1.52 -9.53 0.26
CA TRP A 47 2.72 -8.70 0.18
C TRP A 47 2.60 -7.58 -0.87
N GLY A 48 1.86 -7.82 -1.96
CA GLY A 48 1.52 -6.77 -2.91
C GLY A 48 0.71 -5.64 -2.27
N ILE A 49 -0.32 -5.97 -1.49
CA ILE A 49 -1.12 -4.97 -0.75
C ILE A 49 -0.27 -4.22 0.26
N VAL A 50 0.61 -4.91 1.00
CA VAL A 50 1.57 -4.26 1.90
C VAL A 50 2.43 -3.24 1.15
N GLY A 51 2.96 -3.61 -0.02
CA GLY A 51 3.73 -2.70 -0.86
C GLY A 51 2.91 -1.52 -1.41
N LEU A 52 1.65 -1.75 -1.78
CA LEU A 52 0.77 -0.69 -2.28
C LEU A 52 0.44 0.35 -1.20
N LEU A 53 0.27 -0.09 0.05
CA LEU A 53 -0.21 0.74 1.16
C LEU A 53 0.90 1.28 2.07
N HIS A 54 2.17 0.93 1.83
CA HIS A 54 3.28 1.26 2.75
C HIS A 54 3.40 2.76 3.06
N ASP A 55 3.11 3.62 2.08
CA ASP A 55 3.18 5.09 2.18
C ASP A 55 1.80 5.77 2.16
N ILE A 56 0.75 5.11 2.64
CA ILE A 56 -0.64 5.61 2.54
C ILE A 56 -0.83 7.02 3.12
N ASP A 57 -0.06 7.43 4.13
CA ASP A 57 -0.19 8.72 4.79
C ASP A 57 0.73 9.82 4.25
N TYR A 58 1.64 9.49 3.33
CA TYR A 58 2.77 10.36 2.97
C TYR A 58 2.35 11.68 2.31
N GLU A 59 1.38 11.68 1.38
CA GLU A 59 0.98 12.93 0.68
C GLU A 59 0.36 13.97 1.63
N LEU A 60 -0.35 13.53 2.66
CA LEU A 60 -1.00 14.40 3.64
C LEU A 60 -0.07 14.79 4.79
N TYR A 61 0.79 13.88 5.21
CA TYR A 61 1.59 13.99 6.43
C TYR A 61 3.07 13.65 6.19
N PRO A 62 3.79 14.35 5.29
CA PRO A 62 5.17 13.99 4.95
C PRO A 62 6.13 14.09 6.15
N GLU A 63 5.94 15.08 7.03
CA GLU A 63 6.78 15.29 8.23
C GLU A 63 6.43 14.35 9.40
N GLU A 64 5.23 13.73 9.36
CA GLU A 64 4.71 12.81 10.38
C GLU A 64 4.50 11.42 9.78
N HIS A 65 5.23 11.10 8.72
CA HIS A 65 5.05 9.89 7.96
C HIS A 65 5.13 8.64 8.86
N LEU A 66 4.21 7.71 8.62
CA LEU A 66 3.93 6.48 9.39
C LEU A 66 3.21 6.68 10.74
N ILE A 67 3.07 7.91 11.25
CA ILE A 67 2.30 8.16 12.49
C ILE A 67 0.80 7.95 12.23
N HIS A 68 0.32 8.34 11.04
CA HIS A 68 -1.10 8.33 10.70
C HIS A 68 -1.52 7.05 9.95
N ALA A 69 -0.58 6.37 9.30
CA ALA A 69 -0.83 5.14 8.56
C ALA A 69 -1.63 4.08 9.35
N PRO A 70 -1.33 3.73 10.63
CA PRO A 70 -2.10 2.73 11.36
C PRO A 70 -3.58 3.08 11.51
N ALA A 71 -3.93 4.36 11.59
CA ALA A 71 -5.32 4.80 11.66
C ALA A 71 -6.02 4.64 10.31
N MET A 72 -5.36 5.01 9.22
CA MET A 72 -5.89 4.86 7.86
C MET A 72 -6.05 3.38 7.45
N LEU A 73 -5.10 2.53 7.85
CA LEU A 73 -5.11 1.09 7.55
C LEU A 73 -6.17 0.32 8.34
N ARG A 74 -6.74 0.87 9.42
CA ARG A 74 -7.90 0.25 10.09
C ARG A 74 -9.17 0.29 9.23
N GLU A 75 -9.18 1.12 8.19
CA GLU A 75 -10.25 1.14 7.19
C GLU A 75 -10.08 0.06 6.11
N ALA A 76 -8.98 -0.70 6.15
CA ALA A 76 -8.67 -1.74 5.19
C ALA A 76 -9.30 -3.10 5.55
#